data_AF-A0A674J9K8-F1
#
_entry.id   AF-A0A674J9K8-F1
#
_cell.length_a   1.000
_cell.length_b   1.000
_cell.length_c   1.000
_cell.angle_alpha   90.00
_cell.angle_beta   90.00
_cell.angle_gamma   90.00
#
_symmetry.space_group_name_H-M   'P 1'
#
loop_
_entity.id
_entity.type
_entity.pdbx_description
1 polymer ?
#
loop_
_entity_poly.entity_id
_entity_poly.type
_entity_poly.pdbx_seq_one_letter_code
_entity_poly.pdbx_strand_id
1 'polypeptide(L)' 'MSAEVRLKQLEALALDRSFLGLETLLDLLLCVSHELGASPLAHEKYIAEFLRWGESAGHLGPSLGVRRGLPGQEH' A
#
# COMPACT_ATOMS: atom_id res chain seq x y z
N MET A 1 -29.95 -14.22 1.97
CA MET A 1 -28.98 -13.79 3.00
C MET A 1 -28.95 -12.27 3.05
N SER A 2 -29.11 -11.67 4.24
CA SER A 2 -29.06 -10.21 4.39
C SER A 2 -27.62 -9.68 4.38
N ALA A 3 -27.44 -8.38 4.14
CA ALA A 3 -26.15 -7.72 4.23
C ALA A 3 -25.51 -7.86 5.63
N GLU A 4 -26.33 -7.82 6.68
CA GLU A 4 -25.88 -7.99 8.06
C GLU A 4 -25.28 -9.38 8.32
N VAL A 5 -25.90 -10.43 7.78
CA VAL A 5 -25.37 -11.80 7.89
C VAL A 5 -24.01 -11.92 7.20
N ARG A 6 -23.85 -11.33 6.01
CA ARG A 6 -22.57 -11.34 5.29
C ARG A 6 -21.47 -10.57 6.03
N LEU A 7 -21.81 -9.45 6.68
CA LEU A 7 -20.86 -8.68 7.48
C LEU A 7 -20.36 -9.47 8.69
N LYS A 8 -21.26 -10.17 9.41
CA LYS A 8 -20.88 -11.03 10.53
C LYS A 8 -19.97 -12.19 10.09
N GLN A 9 -20.21 -12.75 8.91
CA GLN A 9 -19.34 -13.78 8.33
C GLN A 9 -17.95 -13.23 7.97
N LEU A 10 -17.88 -12.03 7.40
CA LEU A 10 -16.61 -11.39 7.07
C LEU A 10 -15.81 -11.04 8.34
N GLU A 11 -16.47 -10.55 9.39
CA GLU A 11 -15.84 -10.28 10.68
C GLU A 11 -15.24 -11.56 11.29
N ALA A 12 -15.98 -12.68 11.25
CA ALA A 12 -15.47 -13.96 11.72
C ALA A 12 -14.22 -14.42 10.95
N LEU A 13 -14.19 -14.22 9.62
CA LEU A 13 -13.02 -14.53 8.79
C LEU A 13 -11.82 -13.60 9.09
N ALA A 14 -12.05 -12.33 9.39
CA ALA A 14 -10.99 -11.38 9.71
C ALA A 14 -10.36 -11.65 11.09
N LEU A 15 -11.13 -12.21 12.03
CA LEU A 15 -10.64 -12.63 13.34
C LEU A 15 -9.92 -13.99 13.29
N ASP A 16 -10.14 -14.78 12.24
CA ASP A 16 -9.46 -16.04 12.02
C ASP A 16 -8.01 -15.80 11.55
N ARG A 17 -7.06 -16.10 12.44
CA ARG A 17 -5.62 -15.97 12.18
C ARG A 17 -5.12 -16.85 11.04
N SER A 18 -5.89 -17.84 10.60
CA SER A 18 -5.53 -18.76 9.52
C SER A 18 -5.92 -18.26 8.12
N PHE A 19 -6.79 -17.25 8.03
CA PHE A 19 -7.32 -16.79 6.75
C PHE A 19 -6.36 -15.84 6.03
N LEU A 20 -6.14 -14.66 6.60
CA LEU A 20 -5.24 -13.63 6.10
C LEU A 20 -4.63 -12.91 7.29
N GLY A 21 -3.33 -13.11 7.50
CA GLY A 21 -2.60 -12.42 8.56
C GLY A 21 -2.55 -10.91 8.30
N LEU A 22 -2.53 -10.13 9.39
CA LEU A 22 -2.32 -8.68 9.32
C LEU A 22 -1.02 -8.35 8.55
N GLU A 23 0.02 -9.15 8.73
CA GLU A 23 1.30 -9.03 8.01
C GLU A 23 1.10 -9.09 6.49
N THR A 24 0.35 -10.08 5.99
CA THR A 24 0.08 -10.20 4.55
C THR A 24 -0.70 -9.01 4.00
N LEU A 25 -1.63 -8.44 4.77
CA LEU A 25 -2.36 -7.24 4.36
C LEU A 25 -1.46 -6.00 4.33
N LEU A 26 -0.54 -5.88 5.28
CA LEU A 26 0.46 -4.81 5.31
C LEU A 26 1.46 -4.95 4.16
N ASP A 27 1.95 -6.15 3.89
CA ASP A 27 2.84 -6.44 2.75
C ASP A 27 2.17 -6.11 1.42
N LEU A 28 0.88 -6.45 1.28
CA LEU A 28 0.10 -6.11 0.10
C LEU A 28 -0.08 -4.59 -0.06
N LEU A 29 -0.37 -3.88 1.04
CA LEU A 29 -0.46 -2.41 1.02
C LEU A 29 0.87 -1.77 0.61
N LEU A 30 1.98 -2.24 1.18
CA LEU A 30 3.33 -1.78 0.85
C LEU A 30 3.65 -2.05 -0.63
N CYS A 31 3.38 -3.27 -1.11
CA CYS A 31 3.58 -3.66 -2.50
C CYS A 31 2.81 -2.74 -3.47
N VAL A 32 1.52 -2.51 -3.21
CA VAL A 32 0.69 -1.61 -4.04
C VAL A 32 1.23 -0.18 -4.02
N SER A 33 1.61 0.33 -2.85
CA SER A 33 2.19 1.68 -2.76
C SER A 33 3.51 1.81 -3.54
N HIS A 34 4.37 0.80 -3.49
CA HIS A 34 5.62 0.75 -4.24
C HIS A 34 5.39 0.72 -5.76
N GLU A 35 4.54 -0.18 -6.24
CA GLU A 35 4.20 -0.31 -7.67
C GLU A 35 3.57 0.97 -8.21
N LEU A 36 2.66 1.59 -7.45
CA LEU A 36 2.04 2.87 -7.83
C LEU A 36 3.04 4.03 -7.85
N GLY A 37 3.99 4.05 -6.91
CA GLY A 37 5.04 5.07 -6.85
C GLY A 37 6.09 4.94 -7.96
N ALA A 38 6.36 3.72 -8.44
CA ALA A 38 7.26 3.44 -9.56
C ALA A 38 6.59 3.59 -10.94
N SER A 39 5.27 3.59 -10.98
CA SER A 39 4.45 3.70 -12.19
C SER A 39 4.37 5.15 -12.71
N PRO A 40 4.16 5.36 -14.03
CA PRO A 40 3.84 6.68 -14.58
C PRO A 40 2.62 7.33 -13.93
N LEU A 41 1.74 6.52 -13.33
CA LEU A 41 0.52 6.96 -12.66
C LEU A 41 0.76 7.68 -11.32
N ALA A 42 2.00 7.70 -10.80
CA ALA A 42 2.34 8.33 -9.52
C ALA A 42 1.92 9.81 -9.42
N HIS A 43 1.79 10.50 -10.56
CA HIS A 43 1.41 11.92 -10.65
C HIS A 43 -0.10 12.14 -10.75
N GLU A 44 -0.89 11.08 -10.97
CA GLU A 44 -2.34 11.19 -11.04
C GLU A 44 -2.90 11.59 -9.68
N LYS A 45 -3.83 12.54 -9.66
CA LYS A 45 -4.32 13.20 -8.43
C LYS A 45 -4.60 12.22 -7.29
N TYR A 46 -5.40 11.19 -7.55
CA TYR A 46 -5.83 10.24 -6.52
C TYR A 46 -4.72 9.28 -6.09
N ILE A 47 -3.77 8.99 -6.98
CA ILE A 47 -2.63 8.13 -6.68
C ILE A 47 -1.59 8.91 -5.87
N ALA A 48 -1.29 10.15 -6.27
CA ALA A 48 -0.43 11.05 -5.51
C ALA A 48 -0.99 11.32 -4.09
N GLU A 49 -2.31 11.53 -3.97
CA GLU A 49 -2.99 11.66 -2.68
C GLU A 49 -2.89 10.39 -1.83
N PHE A 50 -3.07 9.21 -2.44
CA PHE A 50 -2.91 7.92 -1.77
C PHE A 50 -1.47 7.67 -1.29
N LEU A 51 -0.47 7.93 -2.14
CA LEU A 51 0.94 7.74 -1.80
C LEU A 51 1.36 8.66 -0.64
N ARG A 52 0.96 9.94 -0.68
CA ARG A 52 1.19 10.90 0.41
C ARG A 52 0.49 10.51 1.71
N TRP A 53 -0.69 9.91 1.62
CA TRP A 53 -1.39 9.37 2.80
C TRP A 53 -0.61 8.21 3.42
N GLY A 54 -0.08 7.30 2.61
CA GLY A 54 0.78 6.19 3.08
C GLY A 54 2.07 6.68 3.77
N GLU A 55 2.70 7.72 3.23
CA GLU A 55 3.88 8.36 3.84
C GLU A 55 3.54 8.97 5.22
N SER A 56 2.34 9.54 5.37
CA SER A 56 1.90 10.16 6.63
C SER A 56 1.54 9.14 7.72
N ALA A 57 1.09 7.95 7.31
CA ALA A 57 0.80 6.83 8.22
C ALA A 57 2.08 6.13 8.71
N GLY A 58 3.20 6.31 7.99
CA GLY A 58 4.51 5.74 8.30
C GLY A 58 5.51 6.78 8.83
N HIS A 59 5.45 7.10 10.12
CA HIS A 59 6.63 7.64 10.85
C HIS A 59 7.88 6.73 10.73
N LEU A 60 7.74 5.50 10.23
CA LEU A 60 8.86 4.58 9.94
C LEU A 60 9.64 4.98 8.66
N GLY A 61 10.27 6.16 8.71
CA GLY A 61 11.58 6.45 8.11
C GLY A 61 11.72 6.58 6.58
N PRO A 62 12.59 7.48 6.10
CA PRO A 62 12.87 7.72 4.69
C PRO A 62 13.83 6.65 4.10
N SER A 63 13.45 5.37 4.17
CA SER A 63 14.24 4.27 3.58
C SER A 63 13.73 3.77 2.23
N LEU A 64 12.60 4.29 1.74
CA LEU A 64 12.21 4.10 0.34
C LEU A 64 12.94 5.14 -0.53
N GLY A 65 14.26 4.97 -0.57
CA GLY A 65 15.13 5.60 -1.54
C GLY A 65 14.76 5.12 -2.93
N VAL A 66 13.75 5.77 -3.51
CA VAL A 66 13.61 5.91 -4.95
C VAL A 66 14.91 6.57 -5.40
N ARG A 67 15.88 5.75 -5.83
CA ARG A 67 16.95 6.17 -6.72
C ARG A 67 16.27 6.72 -7.95
N ARG A 68 15.98 8.02 -7.91
CA ARG A 68 15.71 8.81 -9.09
C ARG A 68 16.98 8.71 -9.92
N GLY A 69 16.98 7.86 -10.94
CA GLY A 69 18.05 7.77 -11.91
C GLY A 69 18.31 9.19 -12.42
N LEU A 70 19.49 9.72 -12.10
CA LEU A 70 20.03 10.90 -12.76
C LEU A 70 20.52 10.41 -14.13
N PRO A 71 19.94 10.86 -15.25
CA PRO A 71 20.50 10.57 -16.55
C PRO A 71 21.66 11.55 -16.78
N GLY A 72 22.85 11.01 -17.00
CA GLY A 72 23.97 11.72 -17.60
C GLY A 72 24.82 12.52 -16.62
N GLN A 73 25.90 11.90 -16.15
CA GLN A 73 27.22 12.48 -15.94
C GLN A 73 28.21 11.30 -15.90
N GLU A 74 28.51 10.74 -17.07
CA GLU A 74 29.72 9.93 -17.29
C GLU A 74 30.50 10.58 -18.43
N HIS A 75 31.73 11.01 -18.08
CA HIS A 75 32.80 11.65 -18.85
C HIS A 75 32.62 13.08 -19.38
#